data_AF-A0A453E2N1-F1
#
_entry.id   AF-A0A453E2N1-F1
#
_cell.length_a   1.000
_cell.length_b   1.000
_cell.length_c   1.000
_cell.angle_alpha   90.00
_cell.angle_beta   90.00
_cell.angle_gamma   90.00
#
_symmetry.space_group_name_H-M   'P 1'
#
loop_
_entity.id
_entity.type
_entity.pdbx_description
1 polymer ?
#
loop_
_entity_poly.entity_id
_entity_poly.type
_entity_poly.pdbx_seq_one_letter_code
_entity_poly.pdbx_strand_id
1 'polypeptide(L)'
;MQKAAFKFIGEHDFRNFCKMDAANVSNYKRYITDFNISACDQRSNHDELWSMNIRGSAFLWHQVRCMAAVLFFVGQGLESPCVVDSLLDITKTPRKPQYTMAPELPLILRSCLFDGVSFMCSSALKYSCTIDLLTSCLHSLLGELCDFPAASSIWIIL
;
A
#
# COMPACT_ATOMS: atom_id res chain seq x y z
N MET A 1 -10.34 4.54 11.47
CA MET A 1 -9.31 3.98 10.56
C MET A 1 -8.12 4.92 10.34
N GLN A 2 -8.29 6.16 9.87
CA GLN A 2 -7.17 7.10 9.57
C GLN A 2 -6.15 7.27 10.71
N LYS A 3 -6.61 7.42 11.97
CA LYS A 3 -5.74 7.55 13.15
C LYS A 3 -4.79 6.35 13.33
N ALA A 4 -5.21 5.15 12.93
CA ALA A 4 -4.38 3.95 12.99
C ALA A 4 -3.38 3.91 11.82
N ALA A 5 -3.80 4.35 10.63
CA ALA A 5 -2.93 4.42 9.46
C ALA A 5 -1.71 5.33 9.69
N PHE A 6 -1.91 6.49 10.32
CA PHE A 6 -0.82 7.40 10.66
C PHE A 6 0.24 6.81 11.59
N LYS A 7 -0.09 5.78 12.39
CA LYS A 7 0.86 5.12 13.28
C LYS A 7 1.91 4.30 12.54
N PHE A 8 1.66 3.96 11.28
CA PHE A 8 2.63 3.27 10.44
C PHE A 8 3.73 4.19 9.90
N ILE A 9 3.53 5.51 9.92
CA ILE A 9 4.52 6.48 9.40
C ILE A 9 5.77 6.46 10.28
N GLY A 10 6.94 6.51 9.63
CA GLY A 10 8.26 6.39 10.26
C GLY A 10 8.95 5.04 10.01
N GLU A 11 10.05 4.80 10.73
CA GLU A 11 10.78 3.54 10.70
C GLU A 11 10.24 2.59 11.78
N HIS A 12 9.78 1.40 11.37
CA HIS A 12 9.29 0.37 12.30
C HIS A 12 9.67 -1.03 11.86
N ASP A 13 9.60 -1.99 12.79
CA ASP A 13 9.70 -3.42 12.48
C ASP A 13 8.32 -3.96 12.08
N PHE A 14 8.17 -4.35 10.81
CA PHE A 14 6.89 -4.76 10.23
C PHE A 14 6.69 -6.29 10.20
N ARG A 15 7.42 -7.08 10.98
CA ARG A 15 7.28 -8.56 10.97
C ARG A 15 5.86 -9.05 11.26
N ASN A 16 5.13 -8.35 12.14
CA ASN A 16 3.74 -8.66 12.47
C ASN A 16 2.76 -8.20 11.38
N PHE A 17 3.24 -7.41 10.42
CA PHE A 17 2.48 -6.89 9.29
C PHE A 17 2.98 -7.45 7.96
N CYS A 18 3.64 -8.61 7.92
CA CYS A 18 4.03 -9.24 6.66
C CYS A 18 3.83 -10.75 6.72
N LYS A 19 3.96 -11.44 5.58
CA LYS A 19 4.13 -12.90 5.61
C LYS A 19 5.59 -13.18 5.96
N MET A 20 5.80 -13.99 6.99
CA MET A 20 7.15 -14.34 7.43
C MET A 20 7.83 -15.20 6.38
N ASP A 21 8.98 -14.75 5.90
CA ASP A 21 9.89 -15.50 5.07
C ASP A 21 11.29 -15.45 5.71
N ALA A 22 11.45 -16.21 6.79
CA ALA A 22 12.67 -16.20 7.59
C ALA A 22 13.89 -16.79 6.85
N ALA A 23 13.67 -17.49 5.73
CA ALA A 23 14.75 -18.03 4.91
C ALA A 23 15.44 -16.91 4.10
N ASN A 24 14.68 -15.91 3.65
CA ASN A 24 15.18 -14.88 2.74
C ASN A 24 15.25 -13.49 3.38
N VAL A 25 14.56 -13.26 4.50
CA VAL A 25 14.47 -11.94 5.13
C VAL A 25 14.98 -11.98 6.57
N SER A 26 16.10 -11.28 6.82
CA SER A 26 16.64 -11.05 8.16
C SER A 26 16.29 -9.66 8.72
N ASN A 27 15.97 -8.69 7.85
CA ASN A 27 15.63 -7.33 8.24
C ASN A 27 14.16 -7.00 7.92
N TYR A 28 13.37 -6.82 8.96
CA TYR A 28 11.94 -6.48 8.90
C TYR A 28 11.67 -4.98 9.08
N LYS A 29 12.71 -4.15 9.24
CA LYS A 29 12.53 -2.71 9.34
C LYS A 29 12.21 -2.10 8.00
N ARG A 30 11.18 -1.26 7.93
CA ARG A 30 10.82 -0.48 6.75
C ARG A 30 10.48 0.95 7.17
N TYR A 31 10.61 1.87 6.22
CA TYR A 31 10.26 3.27 6.41
C TYR A 31 9.04 3.61 5.58
N ILE A 32 7.95 3.99 6.24
CA ILE A 32 6.75 4.51 5.59
C ILE A 32 6.80 6.03 5.68
N THR A 33 6.76 6.69 4.52
CA THR A 33 6.84 8.14 4.41
C THR A 33 5.47 8.78 4.49
N ASP A 34 4.44 8.15 3.92
CA ASP A 34 3.07 8.68 3.93
C ASP A 34 2.04 7.54 3.95
N PHE A 35 0.91 7.80 4.61
CA PHE A 35 -0.24 6.90 4.61
C PHE A 35 -1.54 7.73 4.74
N ASN A 36 -2.28 7.83 3.65
CA ASN A 36 -3.57 8.53 3.58
C ASN A 36 -4.71 7.55 3.24
N ILE A 37 -5.90 7.82 3.79
CA ILE A 37 -7.14 7.16 3.39
C ILE A 37 -8.14 8.24 2.98
N SER A 38 -8.58 8.20 1.71
CA SER A 38 -9.47 9.21 1.14
C SER A 38 -10.51 8.56 0.23
N ALA A 39 -11.69 9.17 0.17
CA ALA A 39 -12.72 8.80 -0.80
C ALA A 39 -12.22 9.05 -2.24
N CYS A 40 -12.60 8.19 -3.17
CA CYS A 40 -12.43 8.40 -4.59
C CYS A 40 -13.61 9.24 -5.10
N ASP A 41 -13.35 10.28 -5.90
CA ASP A 41 -14.37 11.25 -6.29
C ASP A 41 -15.59 10.60 -6.98
N GLN A 42 -16.75 11.12 -6.60
CA GLN A 42 -18.09 10.58 -6.83
C GLN A 42 -18.47 10.50 -8.31
N ARG A 43 -18.60 9.29 -8.84
CA ARG A 43 -19.47 9.03 -10.01
C ARG A 43 -20.52 7.99 -9.64
N SER A 44 -21.77 8.47 -9.69
CA SER A 44 -23.06 7.78 -9.56
C SER A 44 -23.38 7.09 -8.22
N ASN A 45 -24.32 7.70 -7.49
CA ASN A 45 -25.35 7.11 -6.63
C ASN A 45 -25.20 5.59 -6.37
N HIS A 46 -24.44 5.20 -5.35
CA HIS A 46 -24.86 4.33 -4.23
C HIS A 46 -23.70 3.67 -3.47
N ASP A 47 -22.47 3.69 -3.99
CA ASP A 47 -21.31 3.09 -3.30
C ASP A 47 -20.11 4.08 -3.28
N GLU A 48 -19.82 4.65 -2.11
CA GLU A 48 -18.63 5.47 -1.90
C GLU A 48 -17.38 4.57 -1.91
N LEU A 49 -16.56 4.69 -2.94
CA LEU A 49 -15.29 4.00 -3.05
C LEU A 49 -14.22 4.72 -2.23
N TRP A 50 -13.39 3.98 -1.49
CA TRP A 50 -12.31 4.55 -0.69
C TRP A 50 -10.96 4.03 -1.17
N SER A 51 -9.91 4.80 -0.93
CA SER A 51 -8.55 4.39 -1.28
C SER A 51 -7.61 4.55 -0.09
N MET A 52 -6.73 3.56 0.09
CA MET A 52 -5.59 3.65 0.99
C MET A 52 -4.34 3.90 0.16
N ASN A 53 -3.77 5.09 0.25
CA ASN A 53 -2.53 5.45 -0.42
C ASN A 53 -1.37 5.32 0.58
N ILE A 54 -0.39 4.50 0.25
CA ILE A 54 0.78 4.22 1.09
C ILE A 54 2.04 4.47 0.27
N ARG A 55 2.96 5.24 0.86
CA ARG A 55 4.28 5.51 0.32
C ARG A 55 5.36 5.11 1.33
N GLY A 56 6.37 4.41 0.85
CA GLY A 56 7.51 3.99 1.66
C GLY A 56 8.74 3.69 0.81
N SER A 57 9.86 3.43 1.47
CA SER A 57 11.13 3.10 0.80
C SER A 57 11.12 1.71 0.18
N ALA A 58 10.54 0.73 0.88
CA ALA A 58 10.36 -0.63 0.42
C ALA A 58 9.25 -1.31 1.24
N PHE A 59 8.74 -2.43 0.74
CA PHE A 59 7.73 -3.23 1.42
C PHE A 59 8.17 -4.69 1.53
N LEU A 60 7.84 -5.34 2.64
CA LEU A 60 8.00 -6.78 2.86
C LEU A 60 6.94 -7.58 2.10
N TRP A 61 7.14 -8.89 2.01
CA TRP A 61 6.19 -9.80 1.37
C TRP A 61 4.81 -9.71 2.03
N HIS A 62 3.80 -9.39 1.22
CA HIS A 62 2.42 -9.14 1.66
C HIS A 62 2.24 -8.02 2.70
N GLN A 63 3.21 -7.11 2.85
CA GLN A 63 3.17 -6.12 3.94
C GLN A 63 1.89 -5.27 3.91
N VAL A 64 1.68 -4.63 2.76
CA VAL A 64 0.57 -3.70 2.52
C VAL A 64 -0.79 -4.35 2.78
N ARG A 65 -0.98 -5.61 2.33
CA ARG A 65 -2.23 -6.36 2.54
C ARG A 65 -2.47 -6.71 4.02
N CYS A 66 -1.41 -6.98 4.79
CA CYS A 66 -1.53 -7.23 6.22
C CYS A 66 -1.81 -5.92 6.99
N MET A 67 -1.21 -4.79 6.60
CA MET A 67 -1.53 -3.48 7.15
C MET A 67 -3.01 -3.13 6.92
N ALA A 68 -3.50 -3.32 5.69
CA ALA A 68 -4.90 -3.12 5.33
C ALA A 68 -5.84 -4.01 6.14
N ALA A 69 -5.50 -5.28 6.34
CA ALA A 69 -6.27 -6.20 7.17
C ALA A 69 -6.50 -5.63 8.58
N VAL A 70 -5.43 -5.20 9.27
CA VAL A 70 -5.56 -4.63 10.62
C VAL A 70 -6.39 -3.33 10.60
N LEU A 71 -6.22 -2.48 9.59
CA LEU A 71 -7.01 -1.27 9.45
C LEU A 71 -8.50 -1.57 9.24
N PHE A 72 -8.87 -2.66 8.56
CA PHE A 72 -10.27 -3.09 8.45
C PHE A 72 -10.87 -3.51 9.79
N PHE A 73 -10.13 -4.22 10.63
CA PHE A 73 -10.60 -4.55 11.98
C PHE A 73 -10.80 -3.28 12.83
N VAL A 74 -9.92 -2.29 12.68
CA VAL A 74 -10.09 -0.98 13.32
C VAL A 74 -11.29 -0.21 12.73
N GLY A 75 -11.49 -0.28 11.41
CA GLY A 75 -12.63 0.35 10.71
C GLY A 75 -13.98 -0.22 11.14
N GLN A 76 -14.03 -1.53 11.41
CA GLN A 76 -15.21 -2.24 11.92
C GLN A 76 -15.42 -2.06 13.44
N GLY A 77 -14.48 -1.42 14.15
CA GLY A 77 -14.54 -1.26 15.61
C GLY A 77 -14.23 -2.53 16.41
N LEU A 78 -13.73 -3.59 15.76
CA LEU A 78 -13.28 -4.83 16.41
C LEU A 78 -11.92 -4.66 17.10
N GLU A 79 -11.14 -3.67 16.67
CA GLU A 79 -9.84 -3.34 17.25
C GLU A 79 -9.73 -1.83 17.51
N SER A 80 -9.00 -1.47 18.56
CA SER A 80 -8.65 -0.08 18.84
C SER A 80 -7.53 0.39 17.90
N PRO A 81 -7.46 1.67 17.50
CA PRO A 81 -6.33 2.21 16.75
C PRO A 81 -4.95 1.96 17.39
N CYS A 82 -4.90 1.78 18.72
CA CYS A 82 -3.66 1.51 19.46
C CYS A 82 -3.10 0.11 19.19
N VAL A 83 -3.89 -0.80 18.57
CA VAL A 83 -3.42 -2.13 18.18
C VAL A 83 -2.17 -2.02 17.28
N VAL A 84 -2.10 -1.00 16.43
CA VAL A 84 -0.96 -0.78 15.54
C VAL A 84 0.33 -0.60 16.35
N ASP A 85 0.31 0.22 17.41
CA ASP A 85 1.49 0.42 18.24
C ASP A 85 1.94 -0.89 18.91
N SER A 86 0.97 -1.67 19.43
CA SER A 86 1.24 -2.96 20.08
C SER A 86 1.83 -3.98 19.12
N LEU A 87 1.41 -3.98 17.85
CA LEU A 87 1.91 -4.90 16.84
C LEU A 87 3.26 -4.48 16.25
N LEU A 88 3.56 -3.18 16.21
CA LEU A 88 4.88 -2.68 15.83
C LEU A 88 5.92 -2.88 16.96
N ASP A 89 5.46 -2.96 18.22
CA ASP A 89 6.29 -3.28 19.38
C ASP A 89 6.50 -4.80 19.54
N ILE A 90 7.67 -5.26 19.12
CA ILE A 90 8.06 -6.68 19.15
C ILE A 90 8.17 -7.22 20.59
N THR A 91 8.44 -6.36 21.57
CA THR A 91 8.55 -6.78 22.97
C THR A 91 7.18 -7.13 23.54
N LYS A 92 6.15 -6.41 23.11
CA LYS A 92 4.75 -6.66 23.48
C LYS A 92 4.14 -7.78 22.66
N THR A 93 4.43 -7.81 21.36
CA THR A 93 3.88 -8.79 20.43
C THR A 93 5.01 -9.56 19.72
N PRO A 94 5.60 -10.57 20.39
CA PRO A 94 6.71 -11.33 19.84
C PRO A 94 6.30 -12.24 18.67
N ARG A 95 4.99 -12.52 18.53
CA ARG A 95 4.44 -13.35 17.46
C ARG A 95 3.27 -12.66 16.77
N LYS A 96 3.27 -12.76 15.44
CA LYS A 96 2.22 -12.21 14.58
C LYS A 96 0.85 -12.81 14.93
N PRO A 97 -0.17 -11.99 15.25
CA PRO A 97 -1.54 -12.45 15.40
C PRO A 97 -2.17 -12.87 14.06
N GLN A 98 -3.20 -13.71 14.13
CA GLN A 98 -3.87 -14.26 12.96
C GLN A 98 -4.96 -13.31 12.46
N TYR A 99 -4.58 -12.32 11.66
CA TYR A 99 -5.51 -11.51 10.87
C TYR A 99 -5.66 -12.11 9.47
N THR A 100 -6.90 -12.26 8.99
CA THR A 100 -7.18 -12.63 7.60
C THR A 100 -6.66 -11.54 6.69
N MET A 101 -5.72 -11.89 5.81
CA MET A 101 -5.08 -10.94 4.90
C MET A 101 -6.11 -10.32 3.94
N ALA A 102 -6.00 -9.01 3.67
CA ALA A 102 -6.85 -8.35 2.71
C ALA A 102 -6.73 -8.99 1.30
N PRO A 103 -7.78 -8.94 0.45
CA PRO A 103 -7.72 -9.43 -0.93
C PRO A 103 -6.58 -8.78 -1.73
N GLU A 104 -6.08 -9.46 -2.76
CA GLU A 104 -5.00 -8.93 -3.63
C GLU A 104 -5.50 -8.10 -4.80
N LEU A 105 -6.70 -8.40 -5.30
CA LEU A 105 -7.31 -7.70 -6.42
C LEU A 105 -7.25 -6.16 -6.32
N PRO A 106 -7.52 -5.53 -5.15
CA PRO A 106 -7.50 -4.07 -5.04
C PRO A 106 -6.10 -3.43 -4.93
N LEU A 107 -5.03 -4.24 -4.84
CA LEU A 107 -3.68 -3.72 -4.61
C LEU A 107 -2.99 -3.31 -5.92
N ILE A 108 -2.73 -2.01 -6.06
CA ILE A 108 -2.15 -1.42 -7.28
C ILE A 108 -0.86 -0.69 -6.94
N LEU A 109 0.24 -1.10 -7.57
CA LEU A 109 1.48 -0.30 -7.59
C LEU A 109 1.29 0.85 -8.58
N ARG A 110 1.24 2.09 -8.09
CA ARG A 110 1.04 3.26 -8.95
C ARG A 110 2.35 3.81 -9.50
N SER A 111 3.41 3.83 -8.71
CA SER A 111 4.63 4.56 -9.08
C SER A 111 5.83 4.13 -8.24
N CYS A 112 7.01 4.24 -8.85
CA CYS A 112 8.32 4.05 -8.22
C CYS A 112 9.16 5.31 -8.44
N LEU A 113 9.90 5.73 -7.42
CA LEU A 113 10.76 6.90 -7.47
C LEU A 113 12.22 6.47 -7.49
N PHE A 114 12.98 7.14 -8.33
CA PHE A 114 14.41 6.89 -8.50
C PHE A 114 15.11 8.24 -8.55
N ASP A 115 15.85 8.57 -7.51
CA ASP A 115 16.62 9.82 -7.45
C ASP A 115 17.93 9.65 -8.23
N GLY A 116 18.25 10.62 -9.09
CA GLY A 116 19.53 10.67 -9.80
C GLY A 116 19.75 9.59 -10.87
N VAL A 117 18.69 8.88 -11.30
CA VAL A 117 18.79 7.86 -12.34
C VAL A 117 18.28 8.41 -13.68
N SER A 118 19.17 8.48 -14.68
CA SER A 118 18.76 8.69 -16.07
C SER A 118 18.45 7.34 -16.71
N PHE A 119 17.17 7.08 -17.01
CA PHE A 119 16.79 5.88 -17.75
C PHE A 119 17.29 5.99 -19.19
N MET A 120 18.30 5.19 -19.55
CA MET A 120 18.74 5.07 -20.94
C MET A 120 17.86 4.06 -21.66
N CYS A 121 16.93 4.55 -22.47
CA CYS A 121 16.16 3.70 -23.39
C CYS A 121 16.93 3.64 -24.73
N SER A 122 17.36 2.45 -25.15
CA SER A 122 17.92 2.28 -26.50
C SER A 122 16.84 2.60 -27.54
N SER A 123 17.24 3.24 -28.63
CA SER A 123 16.34 3.76 -29.68
C SER A 123 15.47 2.70 -30.37
N ALA A 124 15.62 1.42 -30.03
CA ALA A 124 14.85 0.29 -30.55
C ALA A 124 13.48 0.08 -29.86
N LEU A 125 13.17 0.76 -28.75
CA LEU A 125 11.90 0.56 -28.00
C LEU A 125 11.07 1.84 -27.83
N LYS A 126 11.22 2.81 -28.74
CA LYS A 126 10.52 4.10 -28.67
C LYS A 126 8.99 4.06 -28.85
N TYR A 127 8.39 2.90 -29.12
CA TYR A 127 6.94 2.79 -29.39
C TYR A 127 6.22 1.65 -28.66
N SER A 128 6.72 1.15 -27.53
CA SER A 128 6.01 0.05 -26.82
C SER A 128 6.06 0.08 -25.29
N CYS A 129 6.72 1.05 -24.66
CA CYS A 129 6.89 1.02 -23.21
C CYS A 129 6.57 2.36 -22.54
N THR A 130 5.52 3.03 -23.01
CA THR A 130 4.86 4.10 -22.27
C THR A 130 3.43 3.66 -22.01
N ILE A 131 3.17 3.24 -20.78
CA ILE A 131 1.85 3.45 -20.13
C ILE A 131 0.65 2.63 -20.70
N ASP A 132 0.77 1.82 -21.75
CA ASP A 132 -0.42 1.16 -22.33
C ASP A 132 -1.00 -0.04 -21.54
N LEU A 133 -0.20 -0.78 -20.78
CA LEU A 133 -0.70 -1.94 -20.01
C LEU A 133 -1.46 -1.57 -18.72
N LEU A 134 -1.05 -0.50 -18.03
CA LEU A 134 -1.79 0.02 -16.88
C LEU A 134 -3.02 0.82 -17.33
N THR A 135 -2.93 1.53 -18.45
CA THR A 135 -4.02 2.34 -18.97
C THR A 135 -5.13 1.50 -19.56
N SER A 136 -4.84 0.37 -20.21
CA SER A 136 -5.90 -0.54 -20.71
C SER A 136 -6.65 -1.25 -19.58
N CYS A 137 -5.95 -1.69 -18.53
CA CYS A 137 -6.58 -2.30 -17.36
C CYS A 137 -7.38 -1.27 -16.54
N LEU A 138 -6.86 -0.05 -16.34
CA LEU A 138 -7.63 1.04 -15.73
C LEU A 138 -8.74 1.58 -16.64
N HIS A 139 -8.60 1.60 -17.96
CA HIS A 139 -9.68 2.06 -18.87
C HIS A 139 -10.87 1.12 -18.85
N SER A 140 -10.61 -0.19 -18.79
CA SER A 140 -11.67 -1.19 -18.66
C SER A 140 -12.38 -1.15 -17.30
N LEU A 141 -11.73 -0.64 -16.24
CA LEU A 141 -12.25 -0.64 -14.87
C LEU A 141 -12.74 0.73 -14.40
N LEU A 142 -12.23 1.84 -14.94
CA LEU A 142 -12.40 3.18 -14.35
C LEU A 142 -12.62 4.33 -15.34
N GLY A 143 -12.79 4.08 -16.65
CA GLY A 143 -13.30 5.07 -17.63
C GLY A 143 -12.73 6.49 -17.53
N GLU A 144 -11.71 6.78 -18.34
CA GLU A 144 -11.07 8.11 -18.54
C GLU A 144 -11.16 9.07 -17.36
N LEU A 145 -10.16 9.08 -16.47
CA LEU A 145 -9.91 10.23 -15.61
C LEU A 145 -8.52 10.16 -14.94
N CYS A 146 -7.91 11.34 -14.82
CA CYS A 146 -6.88 11.74 -13.86
C CYS A 146 -5.41 11.77 -14.32
N ASP A 147 -5.01 12.94 -14.86
CA ASP A 147 -3.65 13.48 -14.77
C ASP A 147 -3.31 13.78 -13.30
N PHE A 148 -2.23 13.20 -12.74
CA PHE A 148 -1.77 13.54 -11.38
C PHE A 148 -0.25 13.35 -11.18
N PRO A 149 0.37 14.15 -10.28
CA PRO A 149 1.81 14.36 -10.22
C PRO A 149 2.61 13.22 -9.58
N ALA A 150 3.90 13.22 -9.88
CA ALA A 150 4.86 12.15 -9.60
C ALA A 150 5.22 11.99 -8.10
N ALA A 151 4.87 10.85 -7.51
CA ALA A 151 5.46 10.32 -6.26
C ALA A 151 5.21 8.81 -6.16
N SER A 152 6.12 8.00 -5.60
CA SER A 152 5.99 6.54 -5.49
C SER A 152 4.88 6.16 -4.54
N SER A 153 3.76 5.70 -5.08
CA SER A 153 2.53 5.45 -4.34
C SER A 153 2.07 4.02 -4.62
N ILE A 154 1.56 3.34 -3.61
CA ILE A 154 0.76 2.12 -3.77
C ILE A 154 -0.65 2.50 -3.35
N TRP A 155 -1.62 2.21 -4.21
CA TRP A 155 -3.03 2.44 -3.93
C TRP A 155 -3.67 1.09 -3.71
N ILE A 156 -4.30 0.90 -2.55
CA ILE A 156 -5.31 -0.13 -2.39
C ILE A 156 -6.64 0.55 -2.67
N ILE A 157 -7.34 0.13 -3.72
CA ILE A 157 -8.67 0.63 -4.07
C ILE A 157 -9.71 -0.25 -3.38
N LEU A 158 -10.47 0.28 -2.43
CA LEU A 158 -11.42 -0.47 -1.61
C LEU A 158 -12.86 -0.14 -1.97
#